data_AF-A0A8S2MFR4-F1
#
_entry.id   AF-A0A8S2MFR4-F1
#
_cell.length_a   1.000
_cell.length_b   1.000
_cell.length_c   1.000
_cell.angle_alpha   90.00
_cell.angle_beta   90.00
_cell.angle_gamma   90.00
#
_symmetry.space_group_name_H-M   'P 1'
#
loop_
_entity.id
_entity.type
_entity.pdbx_description
1 polymer ?
#
loop_
_entity_poly.entity_id
_entity_poly.type
_entity_poly.pdbx_seq_one_letter_code
_entity_poly.pdbx_strand_id
1 'polypeptide(L)'
;VLYQTQRSKICQKKINSTQEKPKLILFWTKIFTNSIDANYINSHLFASPGRCDINRCKVTNNRQELCASDAVVFHARGGIKMNDMPQERSLHQRYVLLTKEPPYKTTAIVGHLNYFFNWTATYRTDSDIAYRYFRWRRKDKIVTGASPQSYLNNRQVRAAAMISNCYSQNNREHYIKRLSSVIPVTRIGHCSWNKCHKSF
;
A
#
# COMPACT_ATOMS: atom_id res chain seq x y z
N VAL A 1 -35.78 -33.40 17.62
CA VAL A 1 -34.35 -33.06 17.44
C VAL A 1 -34.27 -31.57 17.13
N LEU A 2 -33.78 -30.78 18.08
CA LEU A 2 -33.77 -29.32 18.06
C LEU A 2 -32.65 -28.81 17.15
N TYR A 3 -32.98 -28.17 16.02
CA TYR A 3 -32.02 -27.33 15.29
C TYR A 3 -31.94 -25.97 15.98
N GLN A 4 -30.97 -25.81 16.88
CA GLN A 4 -30.58 -24.48 17.36
C GLN A 4 -29.91 -23.72 16.22
N THR A 5 -30.63 -22.78 15.61
CA THR A 5 -30.05 -21.72 14.80
C THR A 5 -29.11 -20.89 15.68
N GLN A 6 -27.79 -21.08 15.53
CA GLN A 6 -26.79 -20.17 16.08
C GLN A 6 -26.93 -18.82 15.38
N ARG A 7 -27.68 -17.90 16.00
CA ARG A 7 -27.67 -16.48 15.63
C ARG A 7 -26.22 -15.98 15.77
N SER A 8 -25.61 -15.60 14.66
CA SER A 8 -24.32 -14.91 14.61
C SER A 8 -24.34 -13.74 15.60
N LYS A 9 -23.47 -13.76 16.62
CA LYS A 9 -23.35 -12.63 17.54
C LYS A 9 -22.72 -11.48 16.77
N ILE A 10 -23.42 -10.35 16.68
CA ILE A 10 -22.88 -9.15 16.02
C ILE A 10 -21.93 -8.49 17.01
N CYS A 11 -20.73 -8.06 16.57
CA CYS A 11 -19.83 -7.24 17.38
C CYS A 11 -20.56 -5.97 17.85
N GLN A 12 -20.96 -5.94 19.13
CA GLN A 12 -21.60 -4.78 19.76
C GLN A 12 -20.54 -3.94 20.48
N LYS A 13 -20.18 -2.80 19.89
CA LYS A 13 -19.33 -1.82 20.57
C LYS A 13 -20.21 -1.00 21.50
N LYS A 14 -20.03 -1.12 22.82
CA LYS A 14 -20.67 -0.21 23.79
C LYS A 14 -20.12 1.20 23.54
N ILE A 15 -20.97 2.10 23.05
CA ILE A 15 -20.65 3.51 22.87
C ILE A 15 -20.83 4.18 24.24
N ASN A 16 -19.80 4.19 25.08
CA ASN A 16 -19.78 4.99 26.30
C ASN A 16 -18.53 5.88 26.34
N SER A 17 -18.78 7.15 26.71
CA SER A 17 -17.87 8.21 27.18
C SER A 17 -17.19 9.14 26.15
N THR A 18 -17.24 10.41 26.54
CA THR A 18 -16.92 11.71 25.91
C THR A 18 -15.42 12.05 25.87
N GLN A 19 -14.52 11.06 25.90
CA GLN A 19 -13.09 11.27 25.68
C GLN A 19 -12.64 10.62 24.36
N GLU A 20 -11.89 11.37 23.54
CA GLU A 20 -11.31 10.88 22.28
C GLU A 20 -10.26 9.80 22.57
N LYS A 21 -10.71 8.56 22.76
CA LYS A 21 -9.81 7.41 22.82
C LYS A 21 -9.13 7.19 21.46
N PRO A 22 -7.87 6.75 21.44
CA PRO A 22 -7.18 6.42 20.20
C PRO A 22 -7.96 5.39 19.38
N LYS A 23 -8.08 5.60 18.07
CA LYS A 23 -8.74 4.67 17.16
C LYS A 23 -7.91 3.40 17.02
N LEU A 24 -8.52 2.24 17.20
CA LEU A 24 -7.84 0.94 17.06
C LEU A 24 -7.99 0.41 15.63
N ILE A 25 -6.88 0.12 14.97
CA ILE A 25 -6.83 -0.42 13.61
C ILE A 25 -6.25 -1.83 13.67
N LEU A 26 -7.01 -2.83 13.23
CA LEU A 26 -6.55 -4.22 13.14
C LEU A 26 -6.08 -4.51 11.73
N PHE A 27 -4.86 -4.99 11.56
CA PHE A 27 -4.41 -5.59 10.31
C PHE A 27 -4.73 -7.08 10.33
N TRP A 28 -5.73 -7.47 9.54
CA TRP A 28 -6.19 -8.85 9.47
C TRP A 28 -5.22 -9.75 8.72
N THR A 29 -4.55 -9.17 7.71
CA THR A 29 -3.56 -9.82 6.87
C THR A 29 -2.22 -9.09 6.93
N LYS A 30 -1.13 -9.80 6.67
CA LYS A 30 0.22 -9.21 6.54
C LYS A 30 0.32 -8.30 5.31
N ILE A 31 1.22 -7.32 5.35
CA ILE A 31 1.68 -6.64 4.13
C ILE A 31 2.89 -7.42 3.62
N PHE A 32 2.70 -8.14 2.50
CA PHE A 32 3.68 -9.09 1.97
C PHE A 32 4.11 -10.11 3.05
N THR A 33 5.40 -10.24 3.34
CA THR A 33 5.94 -11.19 4.34
C THR A 33 5.92 -10.64 5.77
N ASN A 34 5.76 -9.33 5.93
CA ASN A 34 6.00 -8.67 7.21
C ASN A 34 4.71 -8.62 8.03
N SER A 35 4.77 -9.14 9.26
CA SER A 35 3.83 -8.73 10.29
C SER A 35 4.01 -7.24 10.54
N ILE A 36 2.90 -6.53 10.67
CA ILE A 36 2.94 -5.08 10.81
C ILE A 36 2.95 -4.74 12.28
N ASP A 37 4.10 -4.38 12.82
CA ASP A 37 4.16 -3.80 14.16
C ASP A 37 3.99 -2.27 14.11
N ALA A 38 3.84 -1.66 15.28
CA ALA A 38 3.71 -0.21 15.41
C ALA A 38 4.91 0.54 14.77
N ASN A 39 6.10 -0.07 14.77
CA ASN A 39 7.31 0.53 14.21
C ASN A 39 7.25 0.59 12.67
N TYR A 40 6.84 -0.48 12.00
CA TYR A 40 6.64 -0.52 10.54
C TYR A 40 5.63 0.55 10.11
N ILE A 41 4.55 0.70 10.87
CA ILE A 41 3.51 1.68 10.56
C ILE A 41 4.01 3.10 10.75
N ASN A 42 4.62 3.41 11.89
CA ASN A 42 5.13 4.74 12.18
C ASN A 42 6.21 5.17 11.19
N SER A 43 7.05 4.22 10.73
CA SER A 43 8.14 4.48 9.79
C SER A 43 7.75 4.45 8.31
N HIS A 44 6.68 3.75 7.91
CA HIS A 44 6.34 3.57 6.48
C HIS A 44 4.93 4.06 6.09
N LEU A 45 3.94 3.96 6.99
CA LEU A 45 2.56 4.38 6.73
C LEU A 45 2.28 5.81 7.23
N PHE A 46 2.69 6.13 8.46
CA PHE A 46 2.47 7.45 9.09
C PHE A 46 3.67 8.39 9.05
N ALA A 47 4.81 7.99 8.46
CA ALA A 47 6.05 8.77 8.40
C ALA A 47 6.02 10.05 7.54
N SER A 48 4.88 10.74 7.41
CA SER A 48 4.93 12.14 7.00
C SER A 48 5.24 13.01 8.21
N PRO A 49 6.31 13.82 8.16
CA PRO A 49 6.45 14.94 9.06
C PRO A 49 5.18 15.81 8.94
N GLY A 50 4.45 15.94 10.05
CA GLY A 50 3.43 16.97 10.22
C GLY A 50 1.94 16.60 10.06
N ARG A 51 1.51 15.33 9.87
CA ARG A 51 0.06 15.01 9.77
C ARG A 51 -0.40 13.65 10.30
N CYS A 52 -0.01 13.30 11.52
CA CYS A 52 -0.79 12.45 12.41
C CYS A 52 -0.21 12.70 13.80
N ASP A 53 -1.01 13.18 14.76
CA ASP A 53 -0.61 13.02 16.16
C ASP A 53 -0.47 11.52 16.38
N ILE A 54 0.75 11.07 16.60
CA ILE A 54 1.13 9.66 16.79
C ILE A 54 0.27 9.00 17.89
N ASN A 55 -0.41 9.79 18.72
CA ASN A 55 -1.24 9.36 19.83
C ASN A 55 -2.72 9.11 19.49
N ARG A 56 -3.21 9.44 18.28
CA ARG A 56 -4.65 9.30 17.94
C ARG A 56 -5.04 7.95 17.35
N CYS A 57 -4.09 7.11 16.96
CA CYS A 57 -4.34 5.79 16.41
C CYS A 57 -3.44 4.74 17.08
N LYS A 58 -3.99 3.55 17.34
CA LYS A 58 -3.25 2.36 17.77
C LYS A 58 -3.46 1.26 16.73
N VAL A 59 -2.43 0.45 16.53
CA VAL A 59 -2.49 -0.63 15.55
C VAL A 59 -2.13 -1.96 16.19
N THR A 60 -2.83 -3.00 15.76
CA THR A 60 -2.69 -4.36 16.27
C THR A 60 -2.79 -5.38 15.13
N ASN A 61 -2.19 -6.55 15.33
CA ASN A 61 -2.45 -7.75 14.54
C ASN A 61 -3.23 -8.81 15.34
N ASN A 62 -3.62 -8.50 16.59
CA ASN A 62 -4.33 -9.43 17.44
C ASN A 62 -5.79 -9.54 16.99
N ARG A 63 -6.13 -10.68 16.36
CA ARG A 63 -7.48 -10.94 15.85
C ARG A 63 -8.56 -11.01 16.93
N GLN A 64 -8.18 -11.24 18.19
CA GLN A 64 -9.11 -11.19 19.31
C GLN A 64 -9.67 -9.76 19.54
N GLU A 65 -8.97 -8.74 19.05
CA GLU A 65 -9.42 -7.34 19.13
C GLU A 65 -10.34 -6.94 17.97
N LEU A 66 -10.82 -7.90 17.18
CA LEU A 66 -11.72 -7.65 16.06
C LEU A 66 -12.90 -6.78 16.48
N CYS A 67 -13.70 -7.17 17.48
CA CYS A 67 -14.89 -6.39 17.87
C CYS A 67 -14.57 -5.04 18.52
N ALA A 68 -13.36 -4.84 19.06
CA ALA A 68 -12.93 -3.58 19.65
C ALA A 68 -12.43 -2.57 18.60
N SER A 69 -11.93 -3.09 17.47
CA SER A 69 -11.29 -2.31 16.41
C SER A 69 -12.28 -1.37 15.72
N ASP A 70 -11.82 -0.15 15.40
CA ASP A 70 -12.56 0.84 14.61
C ASP A 70 -12.39 0.59 13.10
N ALA A 71 -11.27 0.02 12.68
CA ALA A 71 -11.02 -0.37 11.30
C ALA A 71 -10.32 -1.73 11.22
N VAL A 72 -10.61 -2.49 10.15
CA VAL A 72 -9.99 -3.78 9.85
C VAL A 72 -9.40 -3.71 8.45
N VAL A 73 -8.08 -3.87 8.35
CA VAL A 73 -7.32 -3.64 7.12
C VAL A 73 -6.86 -4.96 6.52
N PHE A 74 -7.06 -5.09 5.21
CA PHE A 74 -6.71 -6.27 4.42
C PHE A 74 -5.81 -5.83 3.28
N HIS A 75 -4.58 -6.31 3.27
CA HIS A 75 -3.68 -6.13 2.15
C HIS A 75 -4.08 -7.08 1.02
N ALA A 76 -4.29 -6.57 -0.19
CA ALA A 76 -4.78 -7.38 -1.31
C ALA A 76 -3.85 -8.55 -1.66
N ARG A 77 -2.55 -8.46 -1.36
CA ARG A 77 -1.57 -9.56 -1.51
C ARG A 77 -1.13 -10.17 -0.18
N GLY A 78 -1.91 -9.98 0.88
CA GLY A 78 -1.63 -10.46 2.23
C GLY A 78 -2.06 -11.90 2.51
N GLY A 79 -2.47 -12.65 1.48
CA GLY A 79 -2.94 -14.04 1.63
C GLY A 79 -4.37 -14.13 2.16
N ILE A 80 -5.27 -13.27 1.68
CA ILE A 80 -6.70 -13.33 2.01
C ILE A 80 -7.26 -14.70 1.59
N LYS A 81 -7.92 -15.40 2.52
CA LYS A 81 -8.60 -16.67 2.27
C LYS A 81 -10.05 -16.54 2.73
N MET A 82 -10.99 -17.06 1.95
CA MET A 82 -12.43 -16.92 2.24
C MET A 82 -12.82 -17.54 3.60
N ASN A 83 -12.22 -18.67 3.96
CA ASN A 83 -12.44 -19.35 5.24
C ASN A 83 -11.76 -18.64 6.44
N ASP A 84 -10.94 -17.64 6.18
CA ASP A 84 -10.22 -16.84 7.18
C ASP A 84 -10.83 -15.44 7.33
N MET A 85 -11.98 -15.17 6.72
CA MET A 85 -12.62 -13.87 6.78
C MET A 85 -13.40 -13.69 8.09
N PRO A 86 -13.41 -12.49 8.69
CA PRO A 86 -14.23 -12.19 9.86
C PRO A 86 -15.71 -12.50 9.59
N GLN A 87 -16.28 -13.39 10.38
CA GLN A 87 -17.71 -13.73 10.30
C GLN A 87 -18.58 -12.68 11.00
N GLU A 88 -18.08 -12.08 12.08
CA GLU A 88 -18.76 -11.04 12.84
C GLU A 88 -18.24 -9.67 12.41
N ARG A 89 -19.15 -8.77 12.03
CA ARG A 89 -18.83 -7.40 11.62
C ARG A 89 -19.75 -6.43 12.33
N SER A 90 -19.20 -5.32 12.83
CA SER A 90 -20.02 -4.21 13.32
C SER A 90 -20.22 -3.16 12.23
N LEU A 91 -21.40 -2.54 12.17
CA LEU A 91 -21.67 -1.39 11.28
C LEU A 91 -20.76 -0.18 11.56
N HIS A 92 -20.19 -0.13 12.77
CA HIS A 92 -19.27 0.92 13.20
C HIS A 92 -17.83 0.72 12.68
N GLN A 93 -17.52 -0.44 12.10
CA GLN A 93 -16.19 -0.76 11.61
C GLN A 93 -16.04 -0.36 10.15
N ARG A 94 -14.84 0.09 9.78
CA ARG A 94 -14.44 0.26 8.38
C ARG A 94 -13.55 -0.90 7.97
N TYR A 95 -14.01 -1.68 7.00
CA TYR A 95 -13.17 -2.71 6.39
C TYR A 95 -12.48 -2.12 5.18
N VAL A 96 -11.16 -2.12 5.22
CA VAL A 96 -10.32 -1.37 4.28
C VAL A 96 -9.53 -2.33 3.40
N LEU A 97 -9.71 -2.24 2.08
CA LEU A 97 -8.84 -2.90 1.12
C LEU A 97 -7.59 -2.04 0.87
N LEU A 98 -6.43 -2.54 1.25
CA LEU A 98 -5.14 -1.87 1.09
C LEU A 98 -4.35 -2.49 -0.07
N THR A 99 -3.97 -1.69 -1.07
CA THR A 99 -3.08 -2.16 -2.14
C THR A 99 -2.38 -1.02 -2.86
N LYS A 100 -1.12 -1.26 -3.24
CA LYS A 100 -0.39 -0.47 -4.22
C LYS A 100 -0.22 -1.17 -5.56
N GLU A 101 -0.64 -2.44 -5.64
CA GLU A 101 -0.48 -3.26 -6.83
C GLU A 101 -1.61 -2.97 -7.84
N PRO A 102 -1.31 -3.04 -9.14
CA PRO A 102 -2.30 -2.88 -10.20
C PRO A 102 -3.37 -3.99 -10.21
N PRO A 103 -4.57 -3.74 -10.78
CA PRO A 103 -5.69 -4.69 -10.78
C PRO A 103 -5.31 -6.10 -11.23
N TYR A 104 -4.53 -6.26 -12.29
CA TYR A 104 -4.17 -7.61 -12.77
C TYR A 104 -3.45 -8.47 -11.72
N LYS A 105 -2.80 -7.86 -10.72
CA LYS A 105 -2.13 -8.57 -9.62
C LYS A 105 -3.04 -8.84 -8.42
N THR A 106 -4.24 -8.29 -8.38
CA THR A 106 -5.13 -8.34 -7.22
C THR A 106 -6.53 -8.85 -7.55
N THR A 107 -7.03 -8.69 -8.78
CA THR A 107 -8.40 -9.06 -9.17
C THR A 107 -8.71 -10.53 -8.89
N ALA A 108 -7.83 -11.47 -9.20
CA ALA A 108 -8.06 -12.88 -8.88
C ALA A 108 -8.13 -13.16 -7.37
N ILE A 109 -7.50 -12.31 -6.55
CA ILE A 109 -7.39 -12.48 -5.10
C ILE A 109 -8.57 -11.84 -4.37
N VAL A 110 -9.02 -10.66 -4.81
CA VAL A 110 -10.05 -9.89 -4.09
C VAL A 110 -11.29 -9.56 -4.92
N GLY A 111 -11.31 -9.86 -6.22
CA GLY A 111 -12.41 -9.55 -7.10
C GLY A 111 -13.71 -10.31 -6.80
N HIS A 112 -13.62 -11.43 -6.08
CA HIS A 112 -14.78 -12.17 -5.60
C HIS A 112 -15.34 -11.60 -4.27
N LEU A 113 -14.64 -10.63 -3.64
CA LEU A 113 -15.01 -10.01 -2.37
C LEU A 113 -15.78 -8.70 -2.58
N ASN A 114 -16.64 -8.66 -3.61
CA ASN A 114 -17.48 -7.50 -3.89
C ASN A 114 -18.33 -7.18 -2.65
N TYR A 115 -18.45 -5.88 -2.33
CA TYR A 115 -19.17 -5.37 -1.16
C TYR A 115 -18.62 -5.76 0.21
N PHE A 116 -17.52 -6.52 0.28
CA PHE A 116 -16.90 -6.83 1.57
C PHE A 116 -16.20 -5.61 2.18
N PHE A 117 -15.49 -4.82 1.37
CA PHE A 117 -14.76 -3.65 1.85
C PHE A 117 -15.62 -2.39 1.77
N ASN A 118 -15.64 -1.61 2.85
CA ASN A 118 -16.30 -0.31 2.87
C ASN A 118 -15.41 0.77 2.28
N TRP A 119 -14.10 0.68 2.55
CA TRP A 119 -13.11 1.67 2.14
C TRP A 119 -11.99 1.03 1.33
N THR A 120 -11.39 1.87 0.50
CA THR A 120 -10.23 1.54 -0.31
C THR A 120 -9.07 2.45 0.07
N ALA A 121 -7.90 1.86 0.26
CA ALA A 121 -6.65 2.55 0.48
C ALA A 121 -5.68 2.18 -0.65
N THR A 122 -5.68 2.97 -1.74
CA THR A 122 -4.93 2.62 -2.96
C THR A 122 -4.19 3.80 -3.59
N TYR A 123 -3.43 3.53 -4.65
CA TYR A 123 -2.77 4.58 -5.42
C TYR A 123 -3.75 5.42 -6.26
N ARG A 124 -4.97 4.92 -6.52
CA ARG A 124 -5.96 5.63 -7.33
C ARG A 124 -6.43 6.90 -6.63
N THR A 125 -6.76 7.92 -7.42
CA THR A 125 -7.20 9.23 -6.94
C THR A 125 -8.60 9.22 -6.35
N ASP A 126 -9.43 8.24 -6.72
CA ASP A 126 -10.82 8.03 -6.29
C ASP A 126 -10.95 7.06 -5.11
N SER A 127 -9.84 6.72 -4.44
CA SER A 127 -9.88 5.89 -3.23
C SER A 127 -10.21 6.71 -1.98
N ASP A 128 -10.89 6.09 -1.02
CA ASP A 128 -11.25 6.73 0.26
C ASP A 128 -10.00 7.23 1.02
N ILE A 129 -8.90 6.50 0.91
CA ILE A 129 -7.61 6.82 1.53
C ILE A 129 -6.50 6.78 0.46
N ALA A 130 -5.84 7.92 0.26
CA ALA A 130 -4.72 8.01 -0.67
C ALA A 130 -3.49 7.23 -0.16
N TYR A 131 -3.17 6.10 -0.81
CA TYR A 131 -2.03 5.26 -0.49
C TYR A 131 -1.08 5.11 -1.70
N ARG A 132 -0.32 6.17 -1.97
CA ARG A 132 0.54 6.30 -3.18
C ARG A 132 2.00 5.95 -2.90
N TYR A 133 2.75 5.56 -3.93
CA TYR A 133 4.21 5.33 -3.83
C TYR A 133 4.98 6.63 -3.63
N PHE A 134 4.54 7.70 -4.30
CA PHE A 134 5.17 9.01 -4.27
C PHE A 134 4.15 10.07 -3.87
N ARG A 135 4.65 11.15 -3.29
CA ARG A 135 3.88 12.33 -2.90
C ARG A 135 4.56 13.53 -3.54
N TRP A 136 3.81 14.36 -4.24
CA TRP A 136 4.33 15.63 -4.71
C TRP A 136 4.51 16.55 -3.51
N ARG A 137 5.70 17.12 -3.35
CA ARG A 137 5.95 18.18 -2.38
C ARG A 137 6.32 19.44 -3.14
N ARG A 138 5.67 20.54 -2.79
CA ARG A 138 6.14 21.86 -3.24
C ARG A 138 7.53 22.05 -2.67
N LYS A 139 8.46 22.47 -3.54
CA LYS A 139 9.82 22.77 -3.13
C LYS A 139 9.79 24.19 -2.60
N ASP A 140 9.99 24.37 -1.30
CA ASP A 140 9.87 25.69 -0.65
C ASP A 140 10.99 26.66 -1.08
N LYS A 141 12.05 26.14 -1.72
CA LYS A 141 13.12 26.92 -2.36
C LYS A 141 13.39 26.36 -3.74
N ILE A 142 13.30 27.21 -4.77
CA ILE A 142 13.90 26.95 -6.08
C ILE A 142 15.40 26.82 -5.81
N VAL A 143 15.98 25.64 -6.08
CA VAL A 143 17.42 25.46 -5.96
C VAL A 143 18.06 26.29 -7.07
N THR A 144 18.58 27.47 -6.72
CA THR A 144 19.50 28.25 -7.54
C THR A 144 20.87 27.56 -7.52
N GLY A 145 20.90 26.32 -7.99
CA GLY A 145 22.11 25.54 -8.25
C GLY A 145 22.34 25.47 -9.75
N ALA A 146 23.61 25.33 -10.14
CA ALA A 146 24.13 25.37 -11.51
C ALA A 146 23.11 24.98 -12.58
N SER A 147 23.00 25.83 -13.62
CA SER A 147 22.17 25.61 -14.79
C SER A 147 22.23 24.15 -15.24
N PRO A 148 21.09 23.44 -15.38
CA PRO A 148 21.06 22.06 -15.85
C PRO A 148 21.91 21.81 -17.10
N GLN A 149 22.08 22.84 -17.95
CA GLN A 149 22.95 22.81 -19.13
C GLN A 149 24.38 22.33 -18.85
N SER A 150 25.01 22.73 -17.74
CA SER A 150 26.40 22.30 -17.46
C SER A 150 26.51 20.79 -17.23
N TYR A 151 25.46 20.16 -16.70
CA TYR A 151 25.38 18.71 -16.51
C TYR A 151 25.05 17.94 -17.79
N LEU A 152 24.49 18.61 -18.80
CA LEU A 152 24.00 18.02 -20.05
C LEU A 152 25.02 18.09 -21.19
N ASN A 153 25.90 19.09 -21.21
CA ASN A 153 26.73 19.39 -22.37
C ASN A 153 27.84 18.35 -22.69
N ASN A 154 28.13 17.39 -21.80
CA ASN A 154 29.25 16.43 -21.98
C ASN A 154 28.92 14.96 -21.62
N ARG A 155 27.65 14.55 -21.52
CA ARG A 155 27.30 13.15 -21.20
C ARG A 155 26.91 12.33 -22.44
N GLN A 156 27.53 11.17 -22.59
CA GLN A 156 27.13 10.16 -23.59
C GLN A 156 25.79 9.48 -23.25
N VAL A 157 25.43 9.42 -21.97
CA VAL A 157 24.16 8.84 -21.51
C VAL A 157 23.06 9.88 -21.60
N ARG A 158 22.08 9.66 -22.49
CA ARG A 158 20.94 10.56 -22.70
C ARG A 158 19.71 10.16 -21.88
N ALA A 159 19.63 8.91 -21.45
CA ALA A 159 18.55 8.41 -20.60
C ALA A 159 19.01 7.26 -19.70
N ALA A 160 18.39 7.13 -18.52
CA ALA A 160 18.60 6.01 -17.61
C ALA A 160 17.27 5.33 -17.28
N ALA A 161 17.25 4.00 -17.28
CA ALA A 161 16.10 3.18 -16.92
C ALA A 161 16.43 2.31 -15.70
N MET A 162 15.88 2.67 -14.54
CA MET A 162 16.07 1.96 -13.28
C MET A 162 14.97 0.90 -13.12
N ILE A 163 15.34 -0.38 -13.19
CA ILE A 163 14.39 -1.49 -13.33
C ILE A 163 14.84 -2.70 -12.50
N SER A 164 14.01 -3.09 -11.55
CA SER A 164 14.20 -4.32 -10.77
C SER A 164 13.29 -5.49 -11.21
N ASN A 165 12.14 -5.21 -11.82
CA ASN A 165 11.24 -6.24 -12.38
C ASN A 165 11.34 -6.31 -13.91
N CYS A 166 11.87 -7.41 -14.44
CA CYS A 166 12.22 -7.52 -15.86
C CYS A 166 11.04 -7.92 -16.74
N TYR A 167 9.94 -8.38 -16.12
CA TYR A 167 8.73 -8.81 -16.81
C TYR A 167 7.58 -7.92 -16.38
N SER A 168 7.07 -7.14 -17.33
CA SER A 168 5.99 -6.20 -17.11
C SER A 168 4.81 -6.51 -18.02
N GLN A 169 3.59 -6.29 -17.54
CA GLN A 169 2.38 -6.46 -18.36
C GLN A 169 2.20 -5.30 -19.36
N ASN A 170 2.85 -4.16 -19.13
CA ASN A 170 2.76 -3.00 -20.02
C ASN A 170 3.88 -2.98 -21.08
N ASN A 171 4.63 -4.06 -21.24
CA ASN A 171 5.72 -4.20 -22.20
C ASN A 171 6.76 -3.07 -22.12
N ARG A 172 7.03 -2.53 -20.92
CA ARG A 172 7.95 -1.40 -20.74
C ARG A 172 9.36 -1.75 -21.23
N GLU A 173 9.77 -3.00 -21.10
CA GLU A 173 11.05 -3.50 -21.59
C GLU A 173 11.16 -3.46 -23.11
N HIS A 174 10.06 -3.69 -23.84
CA HIS A 174 10.03 -3.54 -25.30
C HIS A 174 10.14 -2.08 -25.73
N TYR A 175 9.44 -1.19 -25.03
CA TYR A 175 9.59 0.25 -25.25
C TYR A 175 11.03 0.71 -25.01
N ILE A 176 11.65 0.28 -23.91
CA ILE A 176 13.03 0.61 -23.57
C ILE A 176 13.98 0.06 -24.63
N LYS A 177 13.79 -1.19 -25.09
CA LYS A 177 14.59 -1.79 -26.17
C LYS A 177 14.51 -0.97 -27.45
N ARG A 178 13.32 -0.53 -27.86
CA ARG A 178 13.13 0.33 -29.04
C ARG A 178 13.81 1.69 -28.84
N LEU A 179 13.63 2.32 -27.68
CA LEU A 179 14.25 3.59 -27.35
C LEU A 179 15.79 3.52 -27.40
N SER A 180 16.37 2.41 -26.92
CA SER A 180 17.82 2.17 -26.95
C SER A 180 18.41 2.07 -28.35
N SER A 181 17.59 1.80 -29.39
CA SER A 181 18.06 1.82 -30.78
C SER A 181 18.18 3.23 -31.36
N VAL A 182 17.54 4.22 -30.73
CA VAL A 182 17.50 5.62 -31.20
C VAL A 182 18.41 6.52 -30.37
N ILE A 183 18.47 6.30 -29.05
CA ILE A 183 19.34 7.06 -28.14
C ILE A 183 20.07 6.13 -27.17
N PRO A 184 21.26 6.51 -26.66
CA PRO A 184 21.92 5.76 -25.60
C PRO A 184 21.08 5.75 -24.31
N VAL A 185 20.61 4.56 -23.92
CA VAL A 185 19.87 4.32 -22.67
C VAL A 185 20.69 3.39 -21.77
N THR A 186 20.96 3.80 -20.54
CA THR A 186 21.60 2.92 -19.53
C THR A 186 20.53 2.23 -18.68
N ARG A 187 20.53 0.90 -18.64
CA ARG A 187 19.68 0.12 -17.72
C ARG A 187 20.42 -0.14 -16.41
N ILE A 188 19.78 0.21 -15.29
CA ILE A 188 20.33 0.12 -13.94
C ILE A 188 19.41 -0.77 -13.08
N GLY A 189 19.98 -1.60 -12.21
CA GLY A 189 19.24 -2.51 -11.33
C GLY A 189 19.27 -3.97 -11.80
N HIS A 190 18.46 -4.83 -11.19
CA HIS A 190 18.43 -6.28 -11.46
C HIS A 190 18.27 -6.65 -12.94
N CYS A 191 17.61 -5.79 -13.73
CA CYS A 191 17.37 -6.01 -15.15
C CYS A 191 18.42 -5.33 -16.05
N SER A 192 19.61 -4.98 -15.55
CA SER A 192 20.69 -4.44 -16.35
C SER A 192 21.24 -5.49 -17.33
N TRP A 193 21.79 -5.03 -18.46
CA TRP A 193 22.51 -5.92 -19.38
C TRP A 193 23.86 -6.38 -18.82
N ASN A 194 24.45 -5.57 -17.93
CA ASN A 194 25.73 -5.86 -17.27
C ASN A 194 25.49 -6.18 -15.79
N LYS A 195 25.97 -7.34 -15.33
CA LYS A 195 25.75 -7.86 -13.95
C LYS A 195 26.36 -7.00 -12.83
N CYS A 196 27.17 -5.99 -13.16
CA CYS A 196 27.91 -5.16 -12.20
C CYS A 196 27.14 -3.98 -11.61
N HIS A 197 25.91 -3.68 -12.07
CA HIS A 197 25.07 -2.62 -11.51
C HIS A 197 23.95 -3.17 -10.63
N LYS A 198 24.31 -3.94 -9.60
CA LYS A 198 23.37 -4.24 -8.51
C LYS A 198 23.26 -3.02 -7.61
N SER A 199 22.20 -2.24 -7.79
CA SER A 199 21.73 -1.31 -6.79
C SER A 199 20.21 -1.36 -6.76
N PHE A 200 19.69 -1.43 -5.53
CA PHE A 200 18.32 -1.66 -5.06
C PHE A 200 17.86 -3.12 -5.01
#